data_AF-A0A8S3D9Z6-F1
#
_entry.id   AF-A0A8S3D9Z6-F1
#
_cell.length_a   1.000
_cell.length_b   1.000
_cell.length_c   1.000
_cell.angle_alpha   90.00
_cell.angle_beta   90.00
_cell.angle_gamma   90.00
#
_symmetry.space_group_name_H-M   'P 1'
#
loop_
_entity.id
_entity.type
_entity.pdbx_description
1 polymer ?
#
loop_
_entity_poly.entity_id
_entity_poly.type
_entity_poly.pdbx_seq_one_letter_code
_entity_poly.pdbx_strand_id
1 'polypeptide(L)' 'RFLDVGEDPNKTLPPLEGYAKKDLLSITEAIKLITLDVPMHNIDSMVWTAKRSAREPKDGLTSDELASIYLYTLEWPEGY' A
#
# COMPACT_ATOMS: atom_id res chain seq x y z
N ARG A 1 -22.97 40.35 10.46
CA ARG A 1 -22.52 39.58 9.28
C ARG A 1 -21.05 39.25 9.51
N PHE A 2 -20.77 38.12 10.15
CA PHE A 2 -19.43 37.55 10.23
C PHE A 2 -19.41 36.40 9.23
N LEU A 3 -18.55 36.52 8.24
CA LEU A 3 -18.41 35.57 7.15
C LEU A 3 -17.75 34.32 7.71
N ASP A 4 -18.49 33.23 7.57
CA ASP A 4 -18.05 31.85 7.41
C ASP A 4 -16.55 31.75 7.08
N VAL A 5 -15.73 31.46 8.08
CA VAL A 5 -14.38 30.94 7.86
C VAL A 5 -14.61 29.46 7.55
N GLY A 6 -14.87 29.17 6.27
CA GLY A 6 -14.96 27.81 5.77
C GLY A 6 -13.73 27.03 6.26
N GLU A 7 -13.98 25.89 6.91
CA GLU A 7 -12.93 25.03 7.42
C GLU A 7 -11.90 24.74 6.33
N ASP A 8 -10.63 24.86 6.69
CA ASP A 8 -9.49 24.61 5.80
C ASP A 8 -9.61 23.22 5.15
N PRO A 9 -9.71 23.11 3.81
CA PRO A 9 -9.83 21.83 3.11
C PRO A 9 -8.59 20.93 3.24
N ASN A 10 -7.50 21.42 3.84
CA ASN A 10 -6.26 20.67 4.11
C ASN A 10 -6.26 19.89 5.43
N LYS A 11 -7.43 19.49 5.97
CA LYS A 11 -7.45 18.53 7.08
C LYS A 11 -7.03 17.16 6.55
N THR A 12 -5.73 16.86 6.67
CA THR A 12 -5.21 15.50 6.48
C THR A 12 -6.01 14.56 7.38
N LEU A 13 -6.58 13.51 6.79
CA LEU A 13 -7.28 12.52 7.58
C LEU A 13 -6.28 11.87 8.56
N PRO A 14 -6.66 11.67 9.83
CA PRO A 14 -5.85 10.88 10.73
C PRO A 14 -5.74 9.44 10.18
N PRO A 15 -4.67 8.71 10.53
CA PRO A 15 -4.61 7.28 10.27
C PRO A 15 -5.85 6.57 10.82
N LEU A 16 -6.16 5.40 10.25
CA LEU A 16 -7.24 4.54 10.77
C LEU A 16 -7.10 4.36 12.28
N GLU A 17 -8.23 4.47 12.99
CA GLU A 17 -8.25 4.39 14.44
C GLU A 17 -7.57 3.09 14.91
N GLY A 18 -6.63 3.23 15.86
CA GLY A 18 -5.84 2.10 16.36
C GLY A 18 -4.61 1.70 15.50
N TYR A 19 -4.35 2.36 14.37
CA TYR A 19 -3.19 2.08 13.51
C TYR A 19 -2.13 3.19 13.51
N ALA A 20 -2.39 4.36 14.09
CA ALA A 20 -1.46 5.49 14.10
C ALA A 20 -0.09 5.19 14.74
N LYS A 21 0.00 4.17 15.60
CA LYS A 21 1.22 3.76 16.31
C LYS A 21 1.64 2.33 15.99
N LYS A 22 0.98 1.68 15.03
CA LYS A 22 1.33 0.32 14.64
C LYS A 22 2.43 0.40 13.59
N ASP A 23 3.39 -0.50 13.70
CA ASP A 23 4.39 -0.68 12.65
C ASP A 23 3.69 -1.12 11.35
N LEU A 24 4.24 -0.65 10.23
CA LEU A 24 3.80 -1.12 8.92
C LEU A 24 4.14 -2.61 8.79
N LEU A 25 3.21 -3.36 8.19
CA LEU A 25 3.44 -4.76 7.90
C LEU A 25 4.37 -4.91 6.71
N SER A 26 5.15 -5.99 6.71
CA SER A 26 5.84 -6.39 5.48
C SER A 26 4.83 -6.72 4.38
N ILE A 27 5.25 -6.60 3.12
CA ILE A 27 4.38 -6.95 1.98
C ILE A 27 3.91 -8.41 2.05
N THR A 28 4.73 -9.31 2.60
CA THR A 28 4.37 -10.73 2.76
C THR A 28 3.28 -10.93 3.81
N GLU A 29 3.32 -10.21 4.92
CA GLU A 29 2.29 -10.29 5.96
C GLU A 29 0.98 -9.65 5.50
N ALA A 30 1.05 -8.52 4.81
CA ALA A 30 -0.11 -7.86 4.24
C ALA A 30 -0.85 -8.76 3.25
N ILE A 31 -0.12 -9.42 2.33
CA ILE A 31 -0.71 -10.34 1.36
C ILE A 31 -1.36 -11.55 2.02
N LYS A 32 -0.72 -12.14 3.04
CA LYS A 32 -1.33 -13.26 3.78
C LYS A 32 -2.71 -12.89 4.31
N LEU A 33 -2.87 -11.70 4.88
CA LEU A 33 -4.16 -11.22 5.38
C LEU A 33 -5.20 -11.06 4.26
N ILE A 34 -4.82 -10.49 3.11
CA ILE A 34 -5.73 -10.29 1.97
C ILE A 34 -6.20 -11.64 1.41
N THR A 35 -5.29 -12.62 1.30
CA THR A 35 -5.60 -13.94 0.75
C THR A 35 -6.50 -14.80 1.63
N LEU A 36 -6.76 -14.40 2.89
CA LEU A 36 -7.74 -15.07 3.75
C LEU A 36 -9.17 -14.88 3.22
N ASP A 37 -9.47 -13.70 2.66
CA ASP A 37 -10.81 -13.34 2.21
C ASP A 37 -10.99 -13.51 0.70
N VAL A 38 -9.94 -13.25 -0.10
CA VAL A 38 -10.01 -13.32 -1.56
C VAL A 38 -8.87 -14.21 -2.09
N PRO A 39 -9.18 -15.40 -2.64
CA PRO A 39 -8.15 -16.24 -3.24
C PRO A 39 -7.60 -15.56 -4.50
N MET A 40 -6.29 -15.30 -4.50
CA MET A 40 -5.58 -14.69 -5.63
C MET A 40 -4.68 -15.73 -6.28
N HIS A 41 -4.83 -15.94 -7.59
CA HIS A 41 -3.92 -16.79 -8.34
C HIS A 41 -2.57 -16.08 -8.54
N ASN A 42 -1.47 -16.82 -8.45
CA ASN A 42 -0.09 -16.34 -8.72
C ASN A 42 0.45 -15.24 -7.79
N ILE A 43 -0.21 -14.96 -6.66
CA ILE A 43 0.17 -13.85 -5.78
C ILE A 43 1.62 -13.94 -5.26
N ASP A 44 2.11 -15.15 -4.96
CA ASP A 44 3.50 -15.35 -4.52
C ASP A 44 4.52 -14.92 -5.58
N SER A 45 4.25 -15.23 -6.85
CA SER A 45 5.09 -14.82 -7.98
C SER A 45 5.07 -13.31 -8.18
N MET A 46 3.90 -12.68 -8.00
CA MET A 46 3.75 -11.23 -8.07
C MET A 46 4.52 -10.55 -6.94
N VAL A 47 4.40 -11.02 -5.71
CA VAL A 47 5.14 -10.52 -4.54
C VAL A 47 6.64 -10.67 -4.74
N TRP A 48 7.09 -11.83 -5.23
CA TRP A 48 8.50 -12.06 -5.52
C TRP A 48 9.03 -11.09 -6.58
N THR A 49 8.27 -10.86 -7.64
CA THR A 49 8.62 -9.92 -8.72
C THR A 49 8.69 -8.49 -8.18
N ALA A 50 7.70 -8.06 -7.41
CA ALA A 50 7.65 -6.74 -6.81
C ALA A 50 8.85 -6.48 -5.87
N LYS A 51 9.17 -7.44 -4.99
CA LYS A 51 10.35 -7.36 -4.12
C LYS A 51 11.66 -7.27 -4.90
N ARG A 52 11.76 -8.02 -6.01
CA ARG A 52 12.94 -7.98 -6.88
C ARG A 52 13.11 -6.63 -7.57
N SER A 53 12.01 -5.96 -7.93
CA SER A 53 12.03 -4.62 -8.52
C SER A 53 12.34 -3.52 -7.49
N ALA A 54 12.08 -3.76 -6.21
CA ALA A 54 12.27 -2.80 -5.11
C ALA A 54 13.67 -2.80 -4.45
N ARG A 55 14.72 -3.17 -5.20
CA ARG A 55 16.09 -3.31 -4.67
C ARG A 55 16.78 -1.97 -4.36
N GLU A 56 16.36 -0.89 -5.00
CA GLU A 56 16.95 0.44 -4.85
C GLU A 56 15.85 1.48 -4.56
N PRO A 57 15.30 1.48 -3.33
CA PRO A 57 14.30 2.46 -2.97
C PRO A 57 14.87 3.88 -2.96
N LYS A 58 14.04 4.84 -3.37
CA LYS A 58 14.33 6.28 -3.39
C LYS A 58 13.29 7.02 -2.57
N ASP A 59 13.48 8.32 -2.38
CA ASP A 59 12.50 9.21 -1.75
C ASP A 59 12.13 8.84 -0.31
N GLY A 60 13.05 8.17 0.40
CA GLY A 60 12.86 7.76 1.79
C GLY A 60 12.01 6.51 1.99
N LEU A 61 11.64 5.81 0.91
CA LEU A 61 10.89 4.56 1.00
C LEU A 61 11.74 3.42 1.55
N THR A 62 11.10 2.52 2.27
CA THR A 62 11.62 1.17 2.52
C THR A 62 11.44 0.30 1.28
N SER A 63 12.20 -0.80 1.20
CA SER A 63 12.03 -1.78 0.11
C SER A 63 10.63 -2.39 0.09
N ASP A 64 9.98 -2.59 1.25
CA ASP A 64 8.63 -3.15 1.29
C ASP A 64 7.57 -2.12 0.83
N GLU A 65 7.72 -0.84 1.18
CA GLU A 65 6.84 0.21 0.66
C GLU A 65 6.96 0.34 -0.87
N LEU A 66 8.19 0.38 -1.41
CA LEU A 66 8.37 0.41 -2.86
C LEU A 66 7.85 -0.87 -3.53
N ALA A 67 8.06 -2.04 -2.93
CA ALA A 67 7.51 -3.30 -3.44
C ALA A 67 5.97 -3.28 -3.45
N SER A 68 5.33 -2.68 -2.46
CA SER A 68 3.87 -2.56 -2.42
C SER A 68 3.32 -1.69 -3.55
N ILE A 69 4.03 -0.60 -3.88
CA ILE A 69 3.72 0.24 -5.04
C ILE A 69 3.86 -0.57 -6.31
N TYR A 70 4.98 -1.26 -6.52
CA TYR A 70 5.17 -2.13 -7.68
C TYR A 70 4.05 -3.15 -7.83
N LEU A 71 3.71 -3.84 -6.74
CA LEU A 71 2.67 -4.87 -6.71
C LEU A 71 1.29 -4.30 -7.09
N TYR A 72 0.96 -3.11 -6.60
CA TYR A 72 -0.30 -2.41 -6.92
C TYR A 72 -0.36 -1.94 -8.38
N THR A 73 0.79 -1.61 -8.97
CA THR A 73 0.88 -1.11 -10.35
C THR A 73 1.24 -2.17 -11.38
N LEU A 74 1.34 -3.45 -10.99
CA LEU A 74 1.58 -4.53 -11.95
C LEU A 74 0.41 -4.60 -12.94
N GLU A 75 0.73 -4.62 -14.23
CA GLU A 75 -0.27 -4.80 -15.27
C GLU A 75 -0.90 -6.19 -15.16
N TRP A 76 -2.21 -6.26 -15.36
CA TRP A 76 -2.91 -7.52 -15.49
C TRP A 76 -2.44 -8.22 -16.77
N PRO A 77 -2.19 -9.55 -16.73
CA PRO A 77 -2.00 -10.30 -17.95
C PRO A 77 -3.21 -10.10 -18.86
N GLU A 78 -2.98 -9.86 -20.16
CA GLU A 78 -4.07 -9.75 -21.13
C GLU A 78 -4.99 -10.99 -21.03
N GLY A 79 -6.30 -10.77 -20.84
CA GLY A 79 -7.31 -11.83 -20.81
C GLY A 79 -7.91 -12.19 -19.44
N TYR A 80 -7.65 -11.38 -18.40
CA TYR A 80 -8.45 -11.38 -17.16
C TYR A 80 -9.65 -10.43 -17.23
#